data_AF-A0A815X275-F1
#
_entry.id   AF-A0A815X275-F1
#
_cell.length_a   1.000
_cell.length_b   1.000
_cell.length_c   1.000
_cell.angle_alpha   90.00
_cell.angle_beta   90.00
_cell.angle_gamma   90.00
#
_symmetry.space_group_name_H-M   'P 1'
#
loop_
_entity.id
_entity.type
_entity.pdbx_description
1 polymer ?
#
loop_
_entity_poly.entity_id
_entity_poly.type
_entity_poly.pdbx_seq_one_letter_code
_entity_poly.pdbx_strand_id
1 'polypeptide(L)' 'MLYVFRVDIGETYIFETDLAFQDVKTLKTAIEREHGIAPSKQILIINGGELLDDDAVQV' A
#
# COMPACT_ATOMS: atom_id res chain seq x y z
N MET A 1 -4.13 -8.97 8.37
CA MET A 1 -3.99 -7.52 8.57
C MET A 1 -2.72 -7.07 7.88
N LEU A 2 -2.82 -6.14 6.92
CA LEU A 2 -1.69 -5.47 6.29
C LEU A 2 -1.38 -4.19 7.06
N TYR A 3 -0.11 -3.96 7.40
CA TYR A 3 0.34 -2.76 8.09
C TYR A 3 1.08 -1.86 7.10
N VAL A 4 0.58 -0.63 6.92
CA VAL A 4 1.20 0.38 6.06
C VAL A 4 1.70 1.51 6.94
N PHE A 5 3.02 1.73 6.94
CA PHE A 5 3.63 2.81 7.71
C PHE A 5 3.87 4.04 6.83
N ARG A 6 3.30 5.17 7.23
CA ARG A 6 3.42 6.45 6.55
C ARG A 6 4.58 7.24 7.15
N VAL A 7 5.68 7.35 6.40
CA VAL A 7 6.98 7.83 6.88
C VAL A 7 7.00 9.34 7.20
N ASP A 8 6.26 10.16 6.46
CA ASP A 8 6.27 11.62 6.61
C ASP A 8 5.67 12.11 7.93
N ILE A 9 4.70 11.37 8.48
CA ILE A 9 3.98 11.73 9.72
C ILE A 9 4.14 10.69 10.84
N GLY A 10 4.72 9.53 10.55
CA GLY A 10 4.99 8.48 11.54
C GLY A 10 3.74 7.71 11.99
N GLU A 11 2.73 7.60 11.13
CA GLU A 11 1.48 6.88 11.42
C GLU A 11 1.48 5.48 10.79
N THR A 12 0.83 4.52 11.46
CA THR A 12 0.58 3.19 10.92
C THR A 12 -0.90 3.03 10.60
N TYR A 13 -1.19 2.67 9.36
CA TYR A 13 -2.51 2.29 8.89
C TYR A 13 -2.63 0.78 8.83
N ILE A 14 -3.81 0.27 9.19
CA ILE A 14 -4.10 -1.15 9.22
C ILE A 14 -5.19 -1.40 8.19
N PHE A 15 -4.87 -2.19 7.18
CA PHE A 15 -5.80 -2.62 6.14
C PHE A 15 -6.12 -4.11 6.29
N GLU A 16 -7.32 -4.49 5.88
CA GLU A 16 -7.70 -5.90 5.81
C GLU A 16 -6.81 -6.65 4.82
N THR A 17 -6.39 -7.86 5.18
CA THR A 17 -5.44 -8.65 4.36
C THR A 17 -5.99 -8.98 2.98
N ASP A 18 -7.31 -9.10 2.86
CA ASP A 18 -7.99 -9.45 1.61
C ASP A 18 -7.75 -8.41 0.51
N LEU A 19 -7.46 -7.15 0.88
CA LEU A 19 -7.09 -6.08 -0.06
C LEU A 19 -5.68 -6.27 -0.63
N ALA A 20 -4.77 -6.90 0.13
CA ALA A 20 -3.39 -7.13 -0.27
C ALA A 20 -3.22 -8.34 -1.19
N PHE A 21 -4.17 -9.27 -1.20
CA PHE A 21 -4.14 -10.49 -2.02
C PHE A 21 -4.67 -10.30 -3.45
N GLN A 22 -5.34 -9.17 -3.74
CA GLN A 22 -5.89 -8.93 -5.08
C GLN A 22 -4.85 -8.31 -6.01
N ASP A 23 -4.34 -7.12 -5.67
CA ASP A 23 -3.26 -6.42 -6.38
C ASP A 23 -2.78 -5.17 -5.59
N VAL A 24 -1.61 -4.64 -5.93
CA VAL A 24 -1.05 -3.40 -5.34
C VAL A 24 -1.93 -2.19 -5.66
N LYS A 25 -2.61 -2.20 -6.80
CA LYS A 25 -3.48 -1.12 -7.26
C LYS A 25 -4.71 -0.93 -6.36
N THR A 26 -5.27 -2.01 -5.85
CA THR A 26 -6.42 -2.04 -4.94
C THR A 26 -6.02 -1.46 -3.60
N LEU A 27 -4.84 -1.81 -3.10
CA LEU A 27 -4.27 -1.21 -1.90
C LEU A 27 -4.05 0.30 -2.09
N LYS A 28 -3.47 0.74 -3.23
CA LYS A 28 -3.28 2.16 -3.49
C LYS A 28 -4.62 2.92 -3.58
N THR A 29 -5.63 2.31 -4.18
CA THR A 29 -6.98 2.90 -4.26
C THR A 29 -7.62 3.01 -2.87
N ALA A 30 -7.42 2.02 -1.99
CA ALA A 30 -7.91 2.07 -0.61
C ALA A 30 -7.24 3.20 0.18
N ILE A 31 -5.92 3.36 0.06
CA ILE A 31 -5.17 4.45 0.70
C ILE A 31 -5.65 5.82 0.18
N GLU A 32 -5.93 5.96 -1.12
CA GLU A 32 -6.49 7.21 -1.67
C GLU A 32 -7.86 7.52 -1.07
N ARG A 33 -8.73 6.51 -0.99
CA ARG A 33 -10.10 6.67 -0.48
C ARG A 33 -10.11 7.04 1.01
N GLU A 34 -9.24 6.45 1.82
CA GLU A 34 -9.22 6.65 3.27
C GLU A 34 -8.37 7.86 3.71
N HIS A 35 -7.28 8.16 2.98
CA HIS A 35 -6.30 9.16 3.41
C HIS A 35 -6.07 10.29 2.40
N GLY A 36 -6.72 10.26 1.23
CA GLY A 36 -6.65 11.32 0.22
C GLY A 36 -5.31 11.40 -0.52
N ILE A 37 -4.49 10.35 -0.47
CA ILE A 37 -3.20 10.31 -1.15
C ILE A 37 -3.39 9.67 -2.53
N ALA A 38 -3.21 10.43 -3.61
CA ALA A 38 -3.37 9.90 -4.97
C ALA A 38 -2.40 8.72 -5.23
N PRO A 39 -2.80 7.65 -5.95
CA PRO A 39 -1.97 6.47 -6.22
C PRO A 39 -0.61 6.79 -6.83
N SER A 40 -0.55 7.80 -7.70
CA SER A 40 0.70 8.27 -8.33
C SER A 40 1.70 8.90 -7.37
N LYS A 41 1.27 9.26 -6.16
CA LYS A 41 2.11 9.80 -5.08
C LYS A 41 2.41 8.77 -3.99
N GLN A 42 1.88 7.56 -4.11
CA GLN A 42 2.08 6.49 -3.14
C GLN A 42 3.28 5.63 -3.55
N ILE A 43 4.30 5.61 -2.70
CA ILE A 43 5.45 4.73 -2.84
C ILE A 43 5.30 3.63 -1.79
N LEU A 44 5.02 2.42 -2.25
CA LEU A 44 4.85 1.24 -1.39
C LEU A 44 6.11 0.38 -1.47
N ILE A 45 6.62 -0.03 -0.32
CA ILE A 45 7.86 -0.80 -0.17
C ILE A 45 7.56 -2.00 0.73
N ILE A 46 7.95 -3.20 0.32
CA ILE A 46 7.95 -4.39 1.18
C ILE A 46 9.36 -4.65 1.71
N ASN A 47 9.42 -5.22 2.92
CA ASN A 47 10.64 -5.69 3.60
C ASN A 47 11.78 -6.05 2.63
N GLY A 48 12.91 -5.34 2.76
CA GLY A 48 14.09 -5.52 1.90
C GLY A 48 14.35 -4.37 0.93
N GLY A 49 13.43 -3.41 0.80
CA GLY A 49 13.59 -2.25 -0.07
C GLY A 49 13.06 -2.46 -1.50
N GLU A 50 12.33 -3.56 -1.73
CA GLU A 50 11.67 -3.80 -3.00
C GLU A 50 10.42 -2.93 -3.14
N LEU A 51 10.34 -2.22 -4.27
CA LEU A 51 9.18 -1.42 -4.63
C LEU A 51 8.06 -2.35 -5.11
N LEU A 52 6.86 -2.11 -4.58
CA LEU A 52 5.65 -2.73 -5.10
C LEU A 52 5.21 -2.00 -6.36
N ASP A 53 5.41 -2.64 -7.51
CA ASP A 53 4.85 -2.18 -8.78
C ASP A 53 3.38 -2.64 -8.90
N ASP A 54 2.59 -1.89 -9.67
CA ASP A 54 1.17 -2.17 -9.87
C ASP A 54 0.95 -3.52 -10.57
N ASP A 55 1.95 -4.00 -11.32
CA ASP A 55 1.96 -5.28 -12.04
C ASP A 55 2.66 -6.42 -11.27
N ALA A 56 3.09 -6.19 -10.03
CA ALA A 56 3.74 -7.21 -9.22
C ALA A 56 2.70 -8.26 -8.76
N VAL A 57 2.57 -9.34 -9.54
CA VAL A 57 1.88 -10.57 -9.09
C VAL A 57 2.68 -11.11 -7.90
N GLN A 58 2.10 -11.06 -6.70
CA GLN A 58 2.68 -11.76 -5.55
C GLN A 58 2.56 -13.27 -5.80
N VAL A 59 3.70 -13.89 -6.11
CA VAL A 59 3.87 -15.36 -6.23
C VAL A 59 3.94 -16.01 -4.87
#